data_AF-A0A249SQ59-F1
#
_entry.id   AF-A0A249SQ59-F1
#
_cell.length_a   1.000
_cell.length_b   1.000
_cell.length_c   1.000
_cell.angle_alpha   90.00
_cell.angle_beta   90.00
_cell.angle_gamma   90.00
#
_symmetry.space_group_name_H-M   'P 1'
#
loop_
_entity.id
_entity.type
_entity.pdbx_description
1 polymer ?
#
loop_
_entity_poly.entity_id
_entity_poly.type
_entity_poly.pdbx_seq_one_letter_code
_entity_poly.pdbx_strand_id
1 'polypeptide(L)'
;MLTTSDVAKVYDTILSIPGMSETVKIDMRISRKNVLLLHSVLKRGLMAKDDDKSSALLESIPKEALDELHLIADDYLTKTGLTELSEKLKALSPK
;
A
#
# COMPACT_ATOMS: atom_id res chain seq x y z
N MET A 1 -4.04 -18.81 17.87
CA MET A 1 -3.01 -18.15 17.05
C MET A 1 -3.40 -18.37 15.61
N LEU A 2 -3.71 -17.31 14.85
CA LEU A 2 -3.84 -17.45 13.39
C LEU A 2 -2.47 -17.79 12.84
N THR A 3 -2.35 -18.89 12.12
CA THR A 3 -1.13 -19.22 11.38
C THR A 3 -1.04 -18.34 10.13
N THR A 4 0.15 -18.17 9.55
CA THR A 4 0.33 -17.47 8.26
C THR A 4 -0.56 -18.05 7.14
N SER A 5 -0.87 -19.35 7.22
CA SER A 5 -1.81 -20.04 6.34
C SER A 5 -3.26 -19.57 6.54
N ASP A 6 -3.67 -19.31 7.77
CA ASP A 6 -5.02 -18.82 8.07
C ASP A 6 -5.19 -17.36 7.62
N VAL A 7 -4.14 -16.53 7.76
CA VAL A 7 -4.15 -15.15 7.24
C VAL A 7 -4.24 -15.14 5.72
N ALA A 8 -3.52 -16.01 5.02
CA ALA A 8 -3.61 -16.15 3.57
C ALA A 8 -5.03 -16.56 3.11
N LYS A 9 -5.66 -17.52 3.81
CA LYS A 9 -7.05 -17.93 3.52
C LYS A 9 -8.06 -16.82 3.76
N VAL A 10 -7.88 -16.03 4.81
CA VAL A 10 -8.73 -14.86 5.10
C VAL A 10 -8.56 -13.80 4.01
N TYR A 11 -7.34 -13.56 3.54
CA TYR A 11 -7.07 -12.68 2.40
C TYR A 11 -7.75 -13.16 1.12
N ASP A 12 -7.59 -14.44 0.75
CA ASP A 12 -8.25 -15.01 -0.44
C ASP A 12 -9.78 -14.90 -0.37
N THR A 13 -10.35 -15.10 0.83
CA THR A 13 -11.80 -14.97 1.04
C THR A 13 -12.25 -13.52 0.85
N ILE A 14 -11.49 -12.55 1.35
CA ILE A 14 -11.78 -11.12 1.17
C ILE A 14 -11.64 -10.70 -0.29
N LEU A 15 -10.61 -11.18 -0.99
CA LEU A 15 -10.40 -10.92 -2.41
C LEU A 15 -11.46 -11.60 -3.30
N SER A 16 -12.18 -12.59 -2.78
CA SER A 16 -13.30 -13.25 -3.44
C SER A 16 -14.64 -12.51 -3.25
N ILE A 17 -14.68 -11.41 -2.48
CA ILE A 17 -15.90 -10.60 -2.30
C ILE A 17 -16.26 -9.93 -3.65
N PRO A 18 -17.53 -10.02 -4.10
CA PRO A 18 -17.99 -9.30 -5.29
C PRO A 18 -17.66 -7.81 -5.20
N GLY A 19 -17.09 -7.23 -6.25
CA GLY A 19 -16.61 -5.84 -6.27
C GLY A 19 -15.09 -5.68 -6.18
N MET A 20 -14.35 -6.68 -5.67
CA MET A 20 -12.88 -6.58 -5.53
C MET A 20 -12.12 -6.67 -6.88
N SER A 21 -12.77 -7.17 -7.92
CA SER A 21 -12.24 -7.19 -9.30
C SER A 21 -12.75 -6.03 -10.16
N GLU A 22 -13.54 -5.11 -9.59
CA GLU A 22 -14.06 -3.96 -10.31
C GLU A 22 -12.98 -2.90 -10.48
N THR A 23 -12.93 -2.30 -11.67
CA THR A 23 -12.01 -1.20 -11.96
C THR A 23 -12.52 0.10 -11.36
N VAL A 24 -11.78 0.67 -10.42
CA VAL A 24 -12.10 1.99 -9.84
C VAL A 24 -11.26 3.07 -10.51
N LYS A 25 -11.91 4.18 -10.91
CA LYS A 25 -11.19 5.36 -11.39
C LYS A 25 -10.65 6.13 -10.20
N ILE A 26 -9.32 6.27 -10.12
CA ILE A 26 -8.69 7.12 -9.11
C ILE A 26 -8.15 8.38 -9.79
N ASP A 27 -8.78 9.52 -9.50
CA ASP A 27 -8.33 10.84 -9.97
C ASP A 27 -7.61 11.58 -8.83
N MET A 28 -6.35 11.96 -9.07
CA MET A 28 -5.51 12.66 -8.11
C MET A 28 -4.61 13.69 -8.77
N ARG A 29 -4.41 14.80 -8.06
CA ARG A 29 -3.45 15.85 -8.41
C ARG A 29 -2.29 15.79 -7.43
N ILE A 30 -1.19 15.17 -7.85
CA ILE A 30 0.05 15.09 -7.07
C ILE A 30 1.21 15.72 -7.84
N SER A 31 2.23 16.18 -7.11
CA SER A 31 3.41 16.79 -7.71
C SER A 31 4.27 15.74 -8.43
N ARG A 32 5.09 16.17 -9.41
CA ARG A 32 6.05 15.28 -10.09
C ARG A 32 7.00 14.58 -9.11
N LYS A 33 7.36 15.27 -8.02
CA LYS A 33 8.14 14.72 -6.90
C LYS A 33 7.43 13.50 -6.32
N ASN A 34 6.16 13.61 -5.99
CA ASN A 34 5.41 12.54 -5.31
C ASN A 34 5.16 11.35 -6.24
N VAL A 35 4.97 11.59 -7.54
CA VAL A 35 4.92 10.51 -8.54
C VAL A 35 6.22 9.70 -8.55
N LEU A 36 7.37 10.38 -8.53
CA LEU A 36 8.67 9.72 -8.54
C LEU A 36 8.90 8.91 -7.25
N LEU A 37 8.57 9.50 -6.10
CA LEU A 37 8.70 8.83 -4.81
C LEU A 37 7.78 7.61 -4.70
N LEU A 38 6.52 7.73 -5.12
CA LEU A 38 5.57 6.62 -5.18
C LEU A 38 6.10 5.49 -6.06
N HIS A 39 6.64 5.83 -7.24
CA HIS A 39 7.26 4.84 -8.12
C HIS A 39 8.44 4.12 -7.44
N SER A 40 9.33 4.85 -6.77
CA SER A 40 10.47 4.26 -6.06
C SER A 40 10.05 3.36 -4.90
N VAL A 41 9.02 3.74 -4.14
CA VAL A 41 8.48 2.95 -3.02
C VAL A 41 7.82 1.67 -3.51
N LEU A 42 6.99 1.76 -4.56
CA LEU A 42 6.38 0.60 -5.19
C LEU A 42 7.43 -0.36 -5.74
N LYS A 43 8.43 0.17 -6.44
CA LYS A 43 9.52 -0.64 -6.98
C LYS A 43 10.28 -1.37 -5.87
N ARG A 44 10.57 -0.71 -4.75
CA ARG A 44 11.18 -1.38 -3.58
C ARG A 44 10.27 -2.49 -3.03
N GLY A 45 8.99 -2.20 -2.80
CA GLY A 45 8.04 -3.16 -2.23
C GLY A 45 7.85 -4.41 -3.09
N LEU A 46 8.00 -4.27 -4.41
CA LEU A 46 7.92 -5.38 -5.37
C LEU A 46 9.23 -6.16 -5.51
N MET A 47 10.38 -5.60 -5.11
CA MET A 47 11.67 -6.28 -5.17
C MET A 47 11.89 -7.08 -3.88
N ALA A 48 11.70 -8.40 -3.97
CA ALA A 48 11.89 -9.32 -2.86
C ALA A 48 13.39 -9.52 -2.54
N LYS A 49 13.91 -8.68 -1.62
CA LYS A 49 15.28 -8.70 -1.07
C LYS A 49 16.37 -8.47 -2.15
N ASP A 50 17.40 -7.69 -1.79
CA ASP A 50 18.64 -7.51 -2.56
C ASP A 50 18.66 -6.57 -3.78
N ASP A 51 18.08 -5.36 -3.69
CA ASP A 51 18.62 -4.26 -4.50
C ASP A 51 18.89 -3.02 -3.64
N ASP A 52 20.08 -3.00 -3.04
CA ASP A 52 20.66 -1.96 -2.17
C ASP A 52 20.51 -0.53 -2.74
N LYS A 53 20.50 -0.41 -4.07
CA LYS A 53 20.39 0.89 -4.76
C LYS A 53 19.02 1.54 -4.58
N SER A 54 17.97 0.73 -4.50
CA SER A 54 16.64 1.23 -4.18
C SER A 54 16.55 1.65 -2.71
N SER A 55 17.38 1.06 -1.82
CA SER A 55 17.45 1.36 -0.37
C SER A 55 17.91 2.79 -0.08
N ALA A 56 19.03 3.19 -0.70
CA ALA A 56 19.65 4.50 -0.50
C ALA A 56 18.75 5.68 -0.93
N LEU A 57 17.92 5.47 -1.96
CA LEU A 57 17.06 6.53 -2.49
C LEU A 57 15.87 6.82 -1.57
N LEU A 58 15.27 5.82 -0.90
CA LEU A 58 14.22 6.12 0.10
C LEU A 58 14.78 6.54 1.46
N GLU A 59 16.00 6.12 1.81
CA GLU A 59 16.68 6.57 3.03
C GLU A 59 17.07 8.05 3.00
N SER A 60 17.25 8.61 1.80
CA SER A 60 17.52 10.04 1.58
C SER A 60 16.25 10.89 1.40
N ILE A 61 15.05 10.29 1.50
CA ILE A 61 13.79 11.04 1.39
C ILE A 61 13.56 11.86 2.65
N PRO A 62 13.25 13.17 2.52
CA PRO A 62 12.83 14.00 3.66
C PRO A 62 11.57 13.43 4.32
N LYS A 63 11.47 13.52 5.64
CA LYS A 63 10.30 13.02 6.39
C LYS A 63 8.99 13.63 5.89
N GLU A 64 9.02 14.91 5.52
CA GLU A 64 7.88 15.63 4.98
C GLU A 64 7.35 14.98 3.69
N ALA A 65 8.23 14.44 2.86
CA ALA A 65 7.85 13.77 1.63
C ALA A 65 7.31 12.34 1.88
N LEU A 66 7.73 11.69 2.96
CA LEU A 66 7.10 10.44 3.43
C LEU A 66 5.70 10.70 4.00
N ASP A 67 5.53 11.77 4.77
CA ASP A 67 4.22 12.17 5.30
C ASP A 67 3.24 12.50 4.17
N GLU A 68 3.69 13.23 3.14
CA GLU A 68 2.91 13.44 1.91
C GLU A 68 2.50 12.12 1.25
N LEU A 69 3.37 11.11 1.23
CA LEU A 69 3.07 9.82 0.63
C LEU A 69 2.07 8.99 1.46
N HIS A 70 2.15 9.08 2.79
CA HIS A 70 1.15 8.49 3.67
C HIS A 70 -0.23 9.10 3.44
N LEU A 71 -0.32 10.43 3.34
CA LEU A 71 -1.57 11.12 3.02
C LEU A 71 -2.14 10.66 1.66
N ILE A 72 -1.28 10.47 0.67
CA ILE A 72 -1.69 9.93 -0.64
C ILE A 72 -2.23 8.50 -0.50
N ALA A 73 -1.56 7.63 0.25
CA ALA A 73 -1.98 6.25 0.48
C ALA A 73 -3.34 6.16 1.19
N ASP A 74 -3.58 7.03 2.17
CA ASP A 74 -4.85 7.11 2.87
C ASP A 74 -5.97 7.66 1.96
N ASP A 75 -5.69 8.70 1.17
CA ASP A 75 -6.65 9.25 0.18
C ASP A 75 -7.06 8.19 -0.86
N TYR A 76 -6.14 7.32 -1.30
CA TYR A 76 -6.44 6.17 -2.16
C TYR A 76 -7.48 5.23 -1.53
N LEU A 77 -7.28 4.87 -0.25
CA LEU A 77 -8.20 3.99 0.47
C LEU A 77 -9.56 4.65 0.69
N THR A 78 -9.58 5.93 1.04
CA THR A 78 -10.84 6.67 1.25
C THR A 78 -11.63 6.82 -0.04
N LYS A 79 -10.99 7.18 -1.16
CA LYS A 79 -11.66 7.33 -2.46
C LYS A 79 -12.22 6.04 -3.02
N THR A 80 -11.60 4.92 -2.68
CA THR A 80 -12.05 3.58 -3.10
C THR A 80 -13.04 2.96 -2.11
N GLY A 81 -13.31 3.62 -0.97
CA GLY A 81 -14.19 3.09 0.08
C GLY A 81 -13.60 1.89 0.82
N LEU A 82 -12.29 1.64 0.68
CA LEU A 82 -11.60 0.47 1.24
C LEU A 82 -10.96 0.73 2.60
N THR A 83 -11.13 1.93 3.18
CA THR A 83 -10.55 2.29 4.48
C THR A 83 -10.92 1.29 5.58
N GLU A 84 -12.21 0.98 5.75
CA GLU A 84 -12.68 0.05 6.80
C GLU A 84 -12.14 -1.37 6.59
N LEU A 85 -12.08 -1.83 5.33
CA LEU A 85 -11.51 -3.15 5.01
C LEU A 85 -10.02 -3.19 5.35
N SER A 86 -9.27 -2.12 5.04
CA SER A 86 -7.84 -2.02 5.35
C SER A 86 -7.58 -2.06 6.86
N GLU A 87 -8.43 -1.44 7.67
CA GLU A 87 -8.31 -1.44 9.14
C GLU A 87 -8.60 -2.83 9.72
N LYS A 88 -9.65 -3.50 9.24
CA LYS A 88 -9.96 -4.88 9.62
C LYS A 88 -8.83 -5.83 9.24
N LEU A 89 -8.22 -5.65 8.07
CA LEU A 89 -7.05 -6.43 7.63
C LEU A 89 -5.82 -6.19 8.53
N LYS A 90 -5.55 -4.95 8.94
CA LYS A 90 -4.47 -4.64 9.89
C LYS A 90 -4.69 -5.33 11.24
N ALA A 91 -5.93 -5.39 11.72
CA ALA A 91 -6.27 -6.09 12.97
C ALA A 91 -6.09 -7.62 12.88
N LEU A 92 -6.13 -8.19 11.67
CA LEU A 92 -5.90 -9.61 11.39
C LEU A 92 -4.43 -9.98 11.23
N SER A 93 -3.55 -9.02 10.92
CA SER A 93 -2.12 -9.29 10.80
C SER A 93 -1.50 -9.49 12.19
N PRO A 94 -0.81 -10.62 12.45
CA PRO A 94 -0.05 -10.77 13.69
C PRO A 94 1.07 -9.73 13.73
N LYS A 95 1.20 -9.03 14.86
CA LYS A 95 2.36 -8.19 15.17
C LYS A 95 3.65 -9.01 15.22
#